data_AF-A0A8J6JSS3-F1
#
_entry.id   AF-A0A8J6JSS3-F1
#
_cell.length_a   1.000
_cell.length_b   1.000
_cell.length_c   1.000
_cell.angle_alpha   90.00
_cell.angle_beta   90.00
_cell.angle_gamma   90.00
#
_symmetry.space_group_name_H-M   'P 1'
#
loop_
_entity.id
_entity.type
_entity.pdbx_description
1 polymer ?
#
loop_
_entity_poly.entity_id
_entity_poly.type
_entity_poly.pdbx_seq_one_letter_code
_entity_poly.pdbx_strand_id
1 'polypeptide(L)'
;MFGPDKLGFEMDFGFRNTASPGDFNPFSASIPATKVELTISCRNLLDRDTFSKSDPLCVLYTQGIGNKEWREYGRTEVIDNTLNPDFVKKFIMDYFFEERQNLRFDLYDVDSKSPNLAKHDFLGQMFCTLGEIVGSQGSRLEKPVTGIPGKNCGIIMITAEELNNCRVSSVCIHFLPAP
;
A
#
# COMPACT_ATOMS: atom_id res chain seq x y z
N MET A 1 -23.21 -34.89 -31.23
CA MET A 1 -23.83 -34.95 -29.88
C MET A 1 -22.70 -35.06 -28.87
N PHE A 2 -22.70 -34.15 -27.88
CA PHE A 2 -21.92 -34.11 -26.63
C PHE A 2 -20.41 -33.76 -26.66
N GLY A 3 -20.06 -32.61 -26.04
CA GLY A 3 -18.78 -32.38 -25.32
C GLY A 3 -18.77 -33.10 -23.95
N PRO A 4 -17.92 -32.78 -22.93
CA PRO A 4 -17.18 -31.52 -22.69
C PRO A 4 -15.66 -31.65 -22.35
N ASP A 5 -14.97 -30.51 -22.42
CA ASP A 5 -13.94 -29.93 -21.53
C ASP A 5 -13.27 -30.81 -20.46
N LYS A 6 -11.93 -30.74 -20.37
CA LYS A 6 -11.18 -30.51 -19.11
C LYS A 6 -9.84 -29.80 -19.35
N LEU A 7 -9.73 -28.59 -18.81
CA LEU A 7 -8.48 -27.99 -18.37
C LEU A 7 -7.84 -28.89 -17.31
N GLY A 8 -6.55 -29.14 -17.45
CA GLY A 8 -5.68 -29.63 -16.39
C GLY A 8 -4.35 -28.87 -16.47
N PHE A 9 -4.24 -27.78 -15.72
CA PHE A 9 -2.95 -27.14 -15.44
C PHE A 9 -2.39 -27.84 -14.21
N GLU A 10 -1.47 -28.79 -14.42
CA GLU A 10 -0.72 -29.44 -13.36
C GLU A 10 0.57 -28.64 -13.17
N MET A 11 0.65 -27.90 -12.06
CA MET A 11 1.89 -27.26 -11.63
C MET A 11 2.70 -28.27 -10.84
N ASP A 12 3.67 -28.89 -11.51
CA ASP A 12 4.66 -29.73 -10.84
C ASP A 12 5.96 -28.93 -10.66
N PHE A 13 6.26 -28.56 -9.41
CA PHE A 13 7.48 -27.84 -9.03
C PHE A 13 8.65 -28.84 -8.95
N GLY A 14 9.18 -29.19 -10.11
CA GLY A 14 10.41 -29.99 -10.22
C GLY A 14 11.65 -29.12 -10.02
N PHE A 15 12.18 -29.06 -8.79
CA PHE A 15 13.55 -28.61 -8.56
C PHE A 15 14.52 -29.65 -9.13
N ARG A 16 15.20 -29.32 -10.24
CA ARG A 16 16.43 -30.01 -10.66
C ARG A 16 17.49 -29.00 -11.06
N ASN A 17 18.48 -28.86 -10.18
CA ASN A 17 19.75 -28.21 -10.44
C ASN A 17 20.52 -28.97 -11.52
N THR A 18 20.66 -28.39 -12.70
CA THR A 18 21.80 -28.62 -13.60
C THR A 18 22.09 -27.33 -14.33
N ALA A 19 23.23 -26.71 -14.03
CA ALA A 19 23.70 -25.50 -14.68
C ALA A 19 24.06 -25.80 -16.15
N SER A 20 23.40 -25.13 -17.08
CA SER A 20 23.76 -25.05 -18.50
C SER A 20 23.87 -23.57 -18.88
N PRO A 21 24.87 -23.17 -19.69
CA PRO A 21 25.09 -21.78 -20.06
C PRO A 21 24.15 -21.38 -21.20
N GLY A 22 23.25 -20.43 -20.95
CA GLY A 22 22.49 -19.74 -21.98
C GLY A 22 20.99 -19.97 -21.94
N ASP A 23 20.33 -19.38 -20.95
CA ASP A 23 18.92 -18.98 -21.05
C ASP A 23 18.82 -17.53 -20.56
N PHE A 24 19.09 -16.59 -21.46
CA PHE A 24 18.62 -15.22 -21.27
C PHE A 24 17.10 -15.27 -21.34
N ASN A 25 16.42 -15.12 -20.20
CA ASN A 25 14.99 -14.89 -20.17
C ASN A 25 14.74 -13.36 -20.28
N PRO A 26 14.35 -12.83 -21.46
CA PRO A 26 14.08 -11.40 -21.64
C PRO A 26 12.86 -10.91 -20.83
N PHE A 27 12.16 -11.78 -20.11
CA PHE A 27 11.03 -11.43 -19.24
C PHE A 27 11.40 -11.20 -17.77
N SER A 28 12.68 -11.28 -17.40
CA SER A 28 13.16 -10.77 -16.11
C SER A 28 13.74 -9.37 -16.24
N ALA A 29 13.10 -8.51 -17.05
CA ALA A 29 13.23 -7.08 -16.82
C ALA A 29 12.77 -6.85 -15.39
N SER A 30 13.73 -6.72 -14.46
CA SER A 30 13.45 -6.27 -13.10
C SER A 30 12.86 -4.88 -13.26
N ILE A 31 11.53 -4.79 -13.30
CA ILE A 31 10.83 -3.51 -13.32
C ILE A 31 11.42 -2.75 -12.13
N PRO A 32 12.04 -1.57 -12.34
CA PRO A 32 12.75 -0.90 -11.27
C PRO A 32 11.74 -0.54 -10.19
N ALA A 33 11.74 -1.31 -9.11
CA ALA A 33 10.89 -1.10 -7.96
C ALA A 33 11.77 -0.78 -6.76
N THR A 34 11.51 0.34 -6.09
CA THR A 34 12.09 0.61 -4.78
C THR A 34 11.10 0.15 -3.72
N LYS A 35 11.59 -0.29 -2.56
CA LYS A 35 10.71 -0.53 -1.42
C LYS A 35 10.55 0.77 -0.66
N VAL A 36 9.34 1.13 -0.30
CA VAL A 36 9.04 2.29 0.52
C VAL A 36 8.29 1.89 1.76
N GLU A 37 8.61 2.54 2.87
CA GLU A 37 7.91 2.42 4.14
C GLU A 37 7.00 3.63 4.33
N LEU A 38 5.70 3.38 4.50
CA LEU A 38 4.71 4.42 4.78
C LEU A 38 4.45 4.53 6.28
N THR A 39 4.59 5.74 6.80
CA THR A 39 4.19 6.16 8.15
C THR A 39 2.92 7.01 8.06
N ILE A 40 1.94 6.76 8.93
CA ILE A 40 0.67 7.48 8.95
C ILE A 40 0.50 8.18 10.29
N SER A 41 0.02 9.41 10.24
CA SER A 41 -0.48 10.14 11.40
C SER A 41 -1.70 10.95 11.01
N CYS A 42 -2.52 11.33 11.98
CA CYS A 42 -3.67 12.19 11.75
C CYS A 42 -3.74 13.32 12.78
N ARG A 43 -4.40 14.42 12.42
CA ARG A 43 -4.61 15.55 13.31
C ARG A 43 -6.05 16.04 13.23
N ASN A 44 -6.60 16.40 14.39
CA ASN A 44 -7.95 16.93 14.56
C ASN A 44 -9.02 16.06 13.88
N LEU A 45 -8.94 14.73 14.09
CA LEU A 45 -9.97 13.81 13.60
C LEU A 45 -11.35 14.20 14.15
N LEU A 46 -12.39 13.83 13.39
CA LEU A 46 -13.77 14.03 13.83
C LEU A 46 -14.02 13.27 15.12
N ASP A 47 -14.42 13.99 16.16
CA ASP A 47 -14.88 13.36 17.40
C ASP A 47 -16.32 12.88 17.21
N ARG A 48 -16.54 11.57 17.32
CA ARG A 48 -17.87 10.95 17.25
C ARG A 48 -18.50 10.75 18.63
N ASP A 49 -17.69 10.79 19.67
CA ASP A 49 -18.12 10.51 21.03
C ASP A 49 -18.56 11.77 21.78
N THR A 50 -19.50 11.58 22.71
CA THR A 50 -20.04 12.66 23.55
C THR A 50 -19.39 12.75 24.92
N PHE A 51 -18.72 11.68 25.37
CA PHE A 51 -18.11 11.59 26.71
C PHE A 51 -16.65 11.07 26.70
N SER A 52 -16.13 10.73 25.53
CA SER A 52 -14.74 10.28 25.25
C SER A 52 -14.27 10.91 23.94
N LYS A 53 -12.99 10.76 23.60
CA LYS A 53 -12.51 10.98 22.22
C LYS A 53 -12.48 9.62 21.52
N SER A 54 -12.42 9.68 20.20
CA SER A 54 -12.24 8.50 19.35
C SER A 54 -10.99 7.66 19.66
N ASP A 55 -11.10 6.37 19.34
CA ASP A 55 -10.08 5.33 19.33
C ASP A 55 -9.69 5.00 17.87
N PRO A 56 -8.92 5.86 17.19
CA PRO A 56 -8.68 5.77 15.76
C PRO A 56 -7.90 4.52 15.32
N LEU A 57 -8.35 3.96 14.20
CA LEU A 57 -7.70 2.92 13.40
C LEU A 57 -7.65 3.35 11.93
N CYS A 58 -6.48 3.24 11.29
CA CYS A 58 -6.32 3.43 9.85
C CYS A 58 -6.23 2.10 9.10
N VAL A 59 -7.04 1.95 8.05
CA VAL A 59 -7.02 0.83 7.10
C VAL A 59 -6.56 1.31 5.73
N LEU A 60 -5.52 0.69 5.21
CA LEU A 60 -4.99 0.96 3.87
C LEU A 60 -5.57 -0.03 2.87
N TYR A 61 -6.06 0.48 1.75
CA TYR A 61 -6.51 -0.27 0.60
C TYR A 61 -5.69 0.07 -0.64
N THR A 62 -5.47 -0.93 -1.50
CA THR A 62 -4.81 -0.78 -2.80
C THR A 62 -5.72 -1.27 -3.93
N GLN A 63 -5.53 -0.74 -5.13
CA GLN A 63 -6.12 -1.29 -6.35
C GLN A 63 -5.06 -2.07 -7.13
N GLY A 64 -5.43 -3.26 -7.63
CA GLY A 64 -4.55 -4.03 -8.51
C GLY A 64 -4.40 -3.39 -9.89
N ILE A 65 -3.30 -3.66 -10.58
CA ILE A 65 -3.07 -3.20 -11.96
C ILE A 65 -4.21 -3.73 -12.84
N GLY A 66 -4.94 -2.83 -13.50
CA GLY A 66 -6.08 -3.18 -14.36
C GLY A 66 -7.37 -3.57 -13.62
N ASN A 67 -7.37 -3.68 -12.29
CA ASN A 67 -8.58 -3.92 -11.50
C ASN A 67 -8.99 -2.66 -10.72
N LYS A 68 -10.27 -2.29 -10.79
CA LYS A 68 -10.84 -1.16 -10.03
C LYS A 68 -11.29 -1.54 -8.61
N GLU A 69 -11.18 -2.81 -8.24
CA GLU A 69 -11.54 -3.29 -6.91
C GLU A 69 -10.50 -2.90 -5.87
N TRP A 70 -10.99 -2.35 -4.75
CA TRP A 70 -10.17 -2.04 -3.57
C TRP A 70 -9.95 -3.31 -2.75
N ARG A 71 -8.68 -3.60 -2.44
CA ARG A 71 -8.30 -4.71 -1.58
C ARG A 71 -7.60 -4.18 -0.34
N GLU A 72 -7.95 -4.71 0.81
CA GLU A 72 -7.32 -4.35 2.07
C GLU A 72 -5.84 -4.76 2.03
N TYR A 73 -4.96 -3.78 2.17
CA TYR A 73 -3.52 -3.99 2.28
C TYR A 73 -3.13 -4.34 3.71
N GLY A 74 -3.72 -3.62 4.67
CA GLY A 74 -3.52 -3.86 6.08
C GLY A 74 -4.13 -2.76 6.95
N ARG A 75 -4.07 -3.00 8.25
CA ARG A 75 -4.57 -2.08 9.29
C ARG A 75 -3.45 -1.72 10.24
N THR A 76 -3.49 -0.51 10.76
CA THR A 76 -2.66 -0.02 11.89
C THR A 76 -3.10 -0.65 13.21
N GLU A 77 -2.44 -0.30 14.32
CA GLU A 77 -2.98 -0.46 15.66
C GLU A 77 -4.10 0.56 15.95
N VAL A 78 -4.89 0.28 16.99
CA VAL A 78 -5.83 1.25 17.57
C VAL A 78 -5.09 2.09 18.58
N ILE A 79 -5.31 3.41 18.58
CA ILE A 79 -4.74 4.32 19.57
C ILE A 79 -5.87 4.92 20.39
N ASP A 80 -5.91 4.64 21.69
CA ASP A 80 -7.04 5.00 22.53
C ASP A 80 -7.11 6.51 22.82
N ASN A 81 -8.33 7.05 22.80
CA ASN A 81 -8.73 8.37 23.30
C ASN A 81 -7.90 9.54 22.74
N THR A 82 -7.77 9.60 21.41
CA THR A 82 -7.04 10.66 20.72
C THR A 82 -7.63 11.07 19.37
N LEU A 83 -7.65 12.38 19.10
CA LEU A 83 -7.96 12.94 17.78
C LEU A 83 -6.70 13.21 16.95
N ASN A 84 -5.52 12.91 17.51
CA ASN A 84 -4.21 13.18 16.92
C ASN A 84 -3.32 11.94 16.95
N PRO A 85 -3.73 10.81 16.34
CA PRO A 85 -2.94 9.59 16.39
C PRO A 85 -1.64 9.72 15.60
N ASP A 86 -0.57 9.16 16.16
CA ASP A 86 0.69 8.88 15.48
C ASP A 86 0.87 7.36 15.46
N PHE A 87 0.56 6.73 14.32
CA PHE A 87 0.61 5.27 14.21
C PHE A 87 2.05 4.79 14.11
N VAL A 88 2.38 3.80 14.93
CA VAL A 88 3.66 3.10 14.98
C VAL A 88 3.77 2.13 13.81
N LYS A 89 2.67 1.41 13.49
CA LYS A 89 2.72 0.43 12.40
C LYS A 89 2.97 1.11 11.06
N LYS A 90 3.94 0.55 10.34
CA LYS A 90 4.35 0.99 9.01
C LYS A 90 3.80 0.06 7.93
N PHE A 91 3.52 0.60 6.75
CA PHE A 91 3.20 -0.21 5.57
C PHE A 91 4.37 -0.20 4.59
N ILE A 92 5.02 -1.35 4.43
CA ILE A 92 6.10 -1.52 3.46
C ILE A 92 5.50 -1.96 2.14
N MET A 93 5.76 -1.27 1.02
CA MET A 93 5.25 -1.61 -0.30
C MET A 93 6.28 -1.37 -1.41
N ASP A 94 6.14 -2.11 -2.52
CA ASP A 94 6.94 -1.90 -3.71
C ASP A 94 6.42 -0.68 -4.48
N TYR A 95 7.28 0.30 -4.75
CA TYR A 95 7.01 1.49 -5.53
C TYR A 95 7.54 1.32 -6.96
N PHE A 96 6.64 1.38 -7.93
CA PHE A 96 6.96 1.31 -9.35
C PHE A 96 6.73 2.69 -9.97
N PHE A 97 7.83 3.38 -10.33
CA PHE A 97 7.75 4.78 -10.77
C PHE A 97 6.93 5.00 -12.05
N GLU A 98 6.83 3.97 -12.91
CA GLU A 98 6.05 4.00 -14.16
C GLU A 98 4.56 3.68 -13.93
N GLU A 99 4.19 3.20 -12.74
CA GLU A 99 2.84 2.73 -12.46
C GLU A 99 2.06 3.70 -11.56
N ARG A 100 0.77 3.86 -11.91
CA ARG A 100 -0.16 4.58 -11.05
C ARG A 100 -0.73 3.65 -9.98
N GLN A 101 -0.07 3.61 -8.84
CA GLN A 101 -0.49 2.82 -7.68
C GLN A 101 -1.47 3.61 -6.80
N ASN A 102 -2.78 3.36 -6.94
CA ASN A 102 -3.81 4.06 -6.18
C ASN A 102 -3.92 3.51 -4.75
N LEU A 103 -3.99 4.43 -3.78
CA LEU A 103 -4.15 4.13 -2.36
C LEU A 103 -5.43 4.80 -1.84
N ARG A 104 -6.11 4.10 -0.94
CA ARG A 104 -7.22 4.64 -0.14
C ARG A 104 -6.96 4.34 1.33
N PHE A 105 -7.09 5.36 2.17
CA PHE A 105 -6.92 5.25 3.61
C PHE A 105 -8.26 5.54 4.24
N ASP A 106 -8.82 4.56 4.93
CA ASP A 106 -10.09 4.69 5.66
C ASP A 106 -9.78 4.76 7.15
N LEU A 107 -10.40 5.71 7.85
CA LEU A 107 -10.26 5.92 9.29
C LEU A 107 -11.54 5.52 10.00
N TYR A 108 -11.38 4.78 11.09
CA TYR A 108 -12.47 4.28 11.91
C TYR A 108 -12.23 4.60 13.39
N ASP A 109 -13.32 4.77 14.11
CA ASP A 109 -13.39 4.84 15.56
C ASP A 109 -13.77 3.46 16.11
N VAL A 110 -12.92 2.87 16.93
CA VAL A 110 -13.04 1.46 17.31
C VAL A 110 -13.82 1.30 18.63
N ASP A 111 -15.14 1.15 18.52
CA ASP A 111 -16.02 1.00 19.71
C ASP A 111 -15.93 -0.36 20.43
N SER A 112 -15.27 -1.35 19.82
CA SER A 112 -15.24 -2.72 20.37
C SER A 112 -14.05 -3.53 19.89
N LYS A 113 -13.80 -4.68 20.52
CA LYS A 113 -12.74 -5.62 20.11
C LYS A 113 -13.06 -6.43 18.85
N SER A 114 -14.18 -6.16 18.17
CA SER A 114 -14.59 -6.91 16.98
C SER A 114 -13.68 -6.55 15.80
N PRO A 115 -13.17 -7.51 15.00
CA PRO A 115 -12.37 -7.18 13.81
C PRO A 115 -13.22 -6.69 12.62
N ASN A 116 -14.53 -6.54 12.79
CA ASN A 116 -15.47 -6.24 11.73
C ASN A 116 -15.69 -4.72 11.64
N LEU A 117 -15.16 -4.10 10.57
CA LEU A 117 -15.24 -2.65 10.34
C LEU A 117 -16.68 -2.12 10.27
N ALA A 118 -17.66 -2.95 9.93
CA ALA A 118 -19.07 -2.54 9.90
C ALA A 118 -19.65 -2.27 11.31
N LYS A 119 -18.92 -2.60 12.37
CA LYS A 119 -19.31 -2.34 13.76
C LYS A 119 -18.57 -1.14 14.38
N HIS A 120 -17.82 -0.41 13.57
CA HIS A 120 -17.01 0.73 13.99
C HIS A 120 -17.46 1.97 13.25
N ASP A 121 -17.36 3.12 13.91
CA ASP A 121 -17.79 4.37 13.36
C ASP A 121 -16.80 4.90 12.31
N PHE A 122 -17.31 5.26 11.14
CA PHE A 122 -16.47 5.81 10.07
C PHE A 122 -16.12 7.28 10.37
N LEU A 123 -14.82 7.58 10.41
CA LEU A 123 -14.27 8.91 10.66
C LEU A 123 -13.93 9.66 9.36
N GLY A 124 -13.72 8.91 8.27
CA GLY A 124 -13.50 9.48 6.95
C GLY A 124 -12.48 8.69 6.14
N GLN A 125 -12.21 9.17 4.92
CA GLN A 125 -11.29 8.57 3.97
C GLN A 125 -10.46 9.61 3.22
N MET A 126 -9.31 9.16 2.72
CA MET A 126 -8.45 9.93 1.82
C MET A 126 -7.97 9.04 0.67
N PHE A 127 -7.84 9.63 -0.52
CA PHE A 127 -7.31 8.99 -1.71
C PHE A 127 -6.03 9.70 -2.18
N CYS A 128 -5.04 8.92 -2.59
CA CYS A 128 -3.83 9.42 -3.22
C CYS A 128 -3.22 8.33 -4.12
N THR A 129 -2.10 8.62 -4.76
CA THR A 129 -1.24 7.59 -5.34
C THR A 129 0.04 7.46 -4.54
N LEU A 130 0.69 6.29 -4.60
CA LEU A 130 1.99 6.12 -3.96
C LEU A 130 3.02 7.13 -4.49
N GLY A 131 3.02 7.34 -5.81
CA GLY A 131 3.88 8.35 -6.45
C GLY A 131 3.61 9.78 -5.99
N GLU A 132 2.38 10.12 -5.59
CA GLU A 132 2.07 11.44 -5.02
C GLU A 132 2.73 11.62 -3.64
N ILE A 133 2.78 10.58 -2.81
CA ILE A 133 3.45 10.64 -1.50
C ILE A 133 4.95 10.77 -1.69
N VAL A 134 5.55 9.86 -2.48
CA VAL A 134 6.99 9.82 -2.72
C VAL A 134 7.48 11.11 -3.40
N GLY A 135 6.71 11.64 -4.34
CA GLY A 135 7.02 12.86 -5.08
C GLY A 135 6.69 14.17 -4.35
N SER A 136 6.05 14.12 -3.17
CA SER A 136 5.81 15.31 -2.35
C SER A 136 7.10 15.84 -1.72
N GLN A 137 7.14 17.13 -1.38
CA GLN A 137 8.30 17.72 -0.74
C GLN A 137 8.64 16.99 0.57
N GLY A 138 9.87 16.50 0.69
CA GLY A 138 10.31 15.71 1.84
C GLY A 138 9.59 14.35 1.97
N SER A 139 9.05 13.83 0.87
CA SER A 139 8.29 12.57 0.80
C SER A 139 7.16 12.50 1.83
N ARG A 140 6.56 13.66 2.11
CA ARG A 140 5.48 13.84 3.08
C ARG A 140 4.27 14.46 2.39
N LEU A 141 3.18 13.72 2.36
CA LEU A 141 1.89 14.16 1.85
C LEU A 141 0.97 14.51 3.02
N GLU A 142 0.32 15.67 2.93
CA GLU A 142 -0.70 16.11 3.89
C GLU A 142 -1.99 16.40 3.12
N LYS A 143 -3.11 15.80 3.55
CA LYS A 143 -4.41 15.95 2.90
C LYS A 143 -5.57 15.99 3.91
N PRO A 144 -6.66 16.71 3.59
CA PRO A 144 -7.87 16.64 4.38
C PRO A 144 -8.48 15.24 4.30
N VAL A 145 -9.00 14.77 5.43
CA VAL A 145 -9.86 13.60 5.49
C VAL A 145 -11.26 14.02 5.01
N THR A 146 -11.87 13.20 4.16
CA THR A 146 -13.17 13.47 3.52
C THR A 146 -14.14 12.31 3.70
N GLY A 147 -15.32 12.36 3.09
CA GLY A 147 -16.26 11.23 3.08
C GLY A 147 -17.45 11.38 4.03
N ILE A 148 -17.46 12.40 4.90
CA ILE A 148 -18.62 12.75 5.72
C ILE A 148 -19.11 14.16 5.31
N PRO A 149 -20.27 14.28 4.65
CA PRO A 149 -20.78 15.57 4.20
C PRO A 149 -20.98 16.57 5.34
N GLY A 150 -20.50 17.80 5.17
CA GLY A 150 -20.71 18.89 6.12
C GLY A 150 -19.90 18.80 7.42
N LYS A 151 -18.93 17.88 7.52
CA LYS A 151 -18.07 17.71 8.69
C LYS A 151 -16.60 17.93 8.31
N ASN A 152 -15.84 18.60 9.18
CA ASN A 152 -14.39 18.57 9.11
C ASN A 152 -13.91 17.27 9.76
N CYS A 153 -13.25 16.42 8.97
CA CYS A 153 -12.81 15.10 9.42
C CYS A 153 -11.34 15.07 9.83
N GLY A 154 -10.69 16.22 9.88
CA GLY A 154 -9.28 16.36 10.20
C GLY A 154 -8.37 16.23 8.99
N ILE A 155 -7.08 16.02 9.29
CA ILE A 155 -6.01 15.94 8.31
C ILE A 155 -5.28 14.62 8.51
N ILE A 156 -4.96 13.94 7.41
CA ILE A 156 -4.05 12.79 7.39
C ILE A 156 -2.71 13.22 6.81
N MET A 157 -1.63 12.78 7.46
CA MET A 157 -0.26 12.96 7.00
C MET A 157 0.36 11.60 6.76
N ILE A 158 1.01 11.45 5.61
CA ILE A 158 1.65 10.21 5.18
C ILE A 158 3.09 10.55 4.79
N THR A 159 4.06 9.90 5.41
CA THR A 159 5.47 10.01 5.06
C THR A 159 5.94 8.71 4.43
N ALA A 160 6.67 8.80 3.32
CA ALA A 160 7.34 7.69 2.67
C ALA A 160 8.84 7.77 2.90
N GLU A 161 9.44 6.69 3.38
CA GLU A 161 10.89 6.51 3.46
C GLU A 161 11.33 5.40 2.51
N GLU A 162 12.31 5.66 1.66
CA GLU A 162 12.88 4.62 0.81
C GLU A 162 13.67 3.63 1.64
N LEU A 163 13.30 2.36 1.56
CA LEU A 163 14.07 1.27 2.11
C LEU A 163 15.16 0.92 1.12
N ASN A 164 16.38 1.35 1.44
CA ASN A 164 17.57 1.02 0.65
C ASN A 164 17.79 -0.50 0.68
N ASN A 165 17.26 -1.19 -0.32
CA ASN A 165 17.61 -2.57 -0.58
C ASN A 165 19.00 -2.52 -1.24
N CYS A 166 20.08 -2.77 -0.50
CA CYS A 166 21.42 -2.93 -1.06
C CYS A 166 21.43 -4.14 -2.01
N ARG A 167 20.96 -3.95 -3.24
CA ARG A 167 21.25 -4.82 -4.36
C ARG A 167 22.03 -3.95 -5.33
N VAL A 168 23.34 -4.14 -5.31
CA VAL A 168 24.21 -3.71 -6.39
C VAL A 168 23.68 -4.41 -7.65
N SER A 169 22.77 -3.75 -8.36
CA SER A 169 22.48 -4.11 -9.74
C SER A 169 23.72 -3.69 -10.51
N SER A 170 24.67 -4.61 -10.63
CA SER A 170 25.82 -4.47 -11.52
C SER A 170 25.28 -4.25 -12.91
N VAL A 171 25.18 -2.99 -13.34
CA VAL A 171 24.93 -2.67 -14.75
C VAL A 171 26.22 -3.04 -15.47
N CYS A 172 26.29 -4.26 -15.99
CA CYS A 172 27.35 -4.67 -16.90
C CYS A 172 27.16 -3.91 -18.21
N ILE A 173 27.77 -2.73 -18.33
CA ILE A 173 27.91 -2.06 -19.62
C ILE A 173 28.90 -2.90 -20.43
N HIS A 174 28.37 -3.78 -21.29
CA HIS A 174 29.16 -4.43 -22.31
C HIS A 174 29.56 -3.39 -23.35
N PHE A 175 30.78 -2.88 -23.25
CA PHE A 175 31.41 -2.22 -24.39
C PHE A 175 31.77 -3.29 -25.42
N LEU A 176 31.04 -3.31 -26.54
CA LEU A 176 31.47 -4.07 -27.71
C LEU A 176 32.78 -3.43 -28.22
N PRO A 177 33.85 -4.21 -28.43
CA PRO A 177 35.04 -3.68 -29.09
C PRO A 177 34.66 -3.29 -30.52
N ALA A 178 35.03 -2.06 -30.90
CA ALA A 178 34.91 -1.52 -32.25
C ALA A 178 35.76 -2.36 -33.25
N PRO A 179 35.37 -2.39 -34.54
CA PRO A 179 35.82 -3.40 -35.52
C PRO A 179 37.32 -3.39 -35.84
#